data_AF-A0A5J9SZ93-F1
#
_entry.id   AF-A0A5J9SZ93-F1
#
_cell.length_a   1.000
_cell.length_b   1.000
_cell.length_c   1.000
_cell.angle_alpha   90.00
_cell.angle_beta   90.00
_cell.angle_gamma   90.00
#
_symmetry.space_group_name_H-M   'P 1'
#
loop_
_entity.id
_entity.type
_entity.pdbx_description
1 polymer ?
#
loop_
_entity_poly.entity_id
_entity_poly.type
_entity_poly.pdbx_seq_one_letter_code
_entity_poly.pdbx_strand_id
1 'polypeptide(L)'
;MNLIIQPLDPGEMAKSKNHTAHNQSYKAHKNGIKKPKRHRQTSTKGVSVRADPSSDSRCAILFLLTPIGRSGRMDPKFLRNLRYSRKHNKKSGEVEAEE
;
A
#
# COMPACT_ATOMS: atom_id res chain seq x y z
N MET A 1 20.62 39.45 52.30
CA MET A 1 21.34 38.52 51.40
C MET A 1 20.35 38.10 50.33
N ASN A 2 20.07 38.97 49.36
CA ASN A 2 19.08 38.69 48.33
C ASN A 2 19.79 38.01 47.17
N LEU A 3 19.52 36.72 46.98
CA LEU A 3 19.98 35.95 45.82
C LEU A 3 19.23 36.46 44.58
N ILE A 4 19.89 37.25 43.77
CA ILE A 4 19.42 37.63 42.44
C ILE A 4 19.56 36.39 41.55
N ILE A 5 18.44 35.74 41.25
CA ILE A 5 18.38 34.71 40.20
C ILE A 5 18.57 35.44 38.87
N GLN A 6 19.71 35.23 38.22
CA GLN A 6 19.92 35.73 36.86
C GLN A 6 18.99 34.97 35.89
N PRO A 7 18.38 35.65 34.91
CA PRO A 7 17.57 34.98 33.90
C PRO A 7 18.45 34.07 33.06
N LEU A 8 18.10 32.78 32.99
CA LEU A 8 18.74 31.83 32.09
C LEU A 8 18.45 32.25 30.64
N ASP A 9 19.49 32.59 29.89
CA ASP A 9 19.38 33.04 28.51
C ASP A 9 18.69 31.96 27.64
N PRO A 10 17.57 32.27 26.95
CA PRO A 10 16.86 31.31 26.08
C PRO A 10 17.65 30.89 24.81
N GLY A 11 18.91 31.30 24.70
CA GLY A 11 19.82 31.01 23.59
C GLY A 11 20.74 29.81 23.79
N GLU A 12 20.76 29.17 24.97
CA GLU A 12 21.60 28.00 25.25
C GLU A 12 20.85 26.66 25.09
N MET A 13 19.99 26.52 24.07
CA MET A 13 19.57 25.18 23.67
C MET A 13 20.60 24.59 22.71
N ALA A 14 21.38 23.64 23.22
CA ALA A 14 22.37 22.92 22.43
C ALA A 14 21.72 22.32 21.17
N LYS A 15 22.23 22.70 20.00
CA LYS A 15 21.71 22.25 18.71
C LYS A 15 21.79 20.72 18.61
N SER A 16 20.65 20.08 18.40
CA SER A 16 20.56 18.63 18.17
C SER A 16 20.63 18.31 16.68
N LYS A 17 20.86 17.05 16.33
CA LYS A 17 20.94 16.62 14.92
C LYS A 17 19.53 16.56 14.31
N ASN A 18 19.29 17.35 13.27
CA ASN A 18 17.97 17.48 12.64
C ASN A 18 17.52 16.25 11.83
N HIS A 19 18.44 15.45 11.29
CA HIS A 19 18.12 14.23 10.54
C HIS A 19 19.32 13.28 10.50
N THR A 20 19.07 11.96 10.54
CA THR A 20 20.10 10.96 10.28
C THR A 20 19.53 9.66 9.71
N ALA A 21 20.11 9.21 8.60
CA ALA A 21 19.92 7.85 8.06
C ALA A 21 20.86 6.82 8.72
N HIS A 22 21.64 7.23 9.73
CA HIS A 22 22.53 6.33 10.44
C HIS A 22 21.74 5.22 11.14
N ASN A 23 22.28 4.00 11.12
CA ASN A 23 21.66 2.80 11.70
C ASN A 23 20.34 2.34 11.05
N GLN A 24 19.85 2.99 9.99
CA GLN A 24 18.63 2.55 9.30
C GLN A 24 18.87 1.23 8.57
N SER A 25 19.94 1.14 7.79
CA SER A 25 20.31 -0.08 7.06
C SER A 25 20.56 -1.25 8.02
N TYR A 26 21.32 -1.00 9.10
CA TYR A 26 21.62 -2.04 10.10
C TYR A 26 20.35 -2.62 10.73
N LYS A 27 19.38 -1.77 11.11
CA LYS A 27 18.08 -2.22 11.63
C LYS A 27 17.24 -2.97 10.59
N ALA A 28 17.20 -2.50 9.35
CA ALA A 28 16.48 -3.16 8.26
C ALA A 28 17.03 -4.58 7.98
N HIS A 29 18.34 -4.76 8.16
CA HIS A 29 19.02 -6.04 7.95
C HIS A 29 19.05 -6.94 9.19
N LYS A 30 18.76 -6.44 10.41
CA LYS A 30 18.69 -7.24 11.65
C LYS A 30 17.75 -8.44 11.53
N ASN A 31 16.60 -8.25 10.88
CA ASN A 31 15.60 -9.29 10.62
C ASN A 31 15.52 -9.69 9.13
N GLY A 32 16.40 -9.11 8.31
CA GLY A 32 16.43 -9.25 6.85
C GLY A 32 15.29 -8.53 6.14
N ILE A 33 15.59 -7.97 4.96
CA ILE A 33 14.58 -7.41 4.05
C ILE A 33 13.88 -8.59 3.34
N LYS A 34 12.64 -8.89 3.74
CA LYS A 34 11.88 -10.02 3.20
C LYS A 34 11.34 -9.70 1.80
N LYS A 35 11.57 -10.60 0.84
CA LYS A 35 10.95 -10.55 -0.49
C LYS A 35 9.44 -10.86 -0.39
N PRO A 36 8.60 -10.33 -1.28
CA PRO A 36 7.18 -10.69 -1.31
C PRO A 36 7.03 -12.19 -1.51
N LYS A 37 6.15 -12.83 -0.73
CA LYS A 37 5.91 -14.27 -0.81
C LYS A 37 5.22 -14.61 -2.12
N ARG A 38 5.72 -15.61 -2.85
CA ARG A 38 5.04 -16.16 -4.03
C ARG A 38 4.01 -17.18 -3.54
N HIS A 39 2.73 -16.90 -3.81
CA HIS A 39 1.66 -17.87 -3.62
C HIS A 39 1.16 -18.36 -4.99
N ARG A 40 0.68 -19.61 -5.06
CA ARG A 40 0.16 -20.21 -6.31
C ARG A 40 -0.97 -19.37 -6.92
N GLN A 41 -1.79 -18.72 -6.09
CA GLN A 41 -2.87 -17.83 -6.53
C GLN A 41 -2.80 -16.49 -5.82
N THR A 42 -2.12 -15.50 -6.40
CA THR A 42 -2.03 -14.16 -5.79
C THR A 42 -3.39 -13.43 -5.78
N SER A 43 -3.60 -12.61 -4.76
CA SER A 43 -4.82 -11.78 -4.63
C SER A 43 -5.03 -10.88 -5.84
N THR A 44 -6.24 -10.88 -6.40
CA THR A 44 -6.69 -9.96 -7.47
C THR A 44 -7.53 -8.81 -6.90
N LYS A 45 -7.29 -8.37 -5.67
CA LYS A 45 -7.97 -7.20 -5.09
C LYS A 45 -7.47 -5.92 -5.78
N GLY A 46 -8.36 -4.99 -6.13
CA GLY A 46 -8.02 -3.72 -6.79
C GLY A 46 -7.98 -3.75 -8.33
N VAL A 47 -8.19 -4.90 -8.97
CA VAL A 47 -8.25 -5.01 -10.45
C VAL A 47 -9.67 -4.97 -11.02
N SER A 48 -10.71 -4.86 -10.17
CA SER A 48 -12.08 -4.65 -10.61
C SER A 48 -12.37 -3.17 -10.90
N VAL A 49 -12.89 -2.88 -12.10
CA VAL A 49 -13.57 -1.62 -12.41
C VAL A 49 -14.94 -1.63 -11.72
N ARG A 50 -14.98 -1.13 -10.50
CA ARG A 50 -16.11 -0.32 -10.04
C ARG A 50 -15.52 1.03 -9.66
N ALA A 51 -15.15 1.77 -10.70
CA ALA A 51 -15.15 3.22 -10.61
C ALA A 51 -16.46 3.58 -11.29
N ASP A 52 -17.48 3.93 -10.51
CA ASP A 52 -18.53 4.82 -11.02
C ASP A 52 -17.89 6.21 -10.96
N PRO A 53 -17.50 6.83 -12.09
CA PRO A 53 -16.84 8.13 -12.08
C PRO A 53 -17.85 9.29 -11.96
N SER A 54 -19.01 9.08 -11.34
CA SER A 54 -20.12 10.03 -11.39
C SER A 54 -20.26 10.96 -10.17
N SER A 55 -19.28 11.08 -9.28
CA SER A 55 -19.44 12.01 -8.14
C SER A 55 -18.17 12.54 -7.47
N ASP A 56 -17.07 12.80 -8.18
CA ASP A 56 -15.97 13.58 -7.57
C ASP A 56 -15.18 14.41 -8.59
N SER A 57 -15.59 15.66 -8.76
CA SER A 57 -14.98 16.66 -9.65
C SER A 57 -13.56 17.08 -9.26
N ARG A 58 -12.97 16.49 -8.20
CA ARG A 58 -11.66 16.86 -7.65
C ARG A 58 -10.50 16.00 -8.19
N CYS A 59 -10.77 14.91 -8.92
CA CYS A 59 -9.74 13.94 -9.31
C CYS A 59 -9.16 14.11 -10.73
N ALA A 60 -9.68 15.02 -11.54
CA ALA A 60 -9.23 15.21 -12.94
C ALA A 60 -7.82 15.79 -13.06
N ILE A 61 -7.38 16.61 -12.10
CA ILE A 61 -6.09 17.34 -12.19
C ILE A 61 -4.88 16.45 -11.85
N LEU A 62 -5.08 15.34 -11.12
CA LEU A 62 -4.01 14.40 -10.76
C LEU A 62 -3.70 13.35 -11.85
N PHE A 63 -4.54 13.24 -12.89
CA PHE A 63 -4.42 12.17 -13.89
C PHE A 63 -3.37 12.46 -14.97
N LEU A 64 -3.01 13.73 -15.19
CA LEU A 64 -2.10 14.15 -16.27
C LEU A 64 -0.62 14.27 -15.87
N LEU A 65 -0.31 14.21 -14.57
CA LEU A 65 1.06 14.39 -14.04
C LEU A 65 1.68 13.12 -13.46
N THR A 66 0.95 11.99 -13.47
CA THR A 66 1.48 10.72 -12.97
C THR A 66 2.21 10.01 -14.11
N PRO A 67 3.52 9.70 -14.01
CA PRO A 67 4.23 8.97 -15.04
C PRO A 67 3.54 7.60 -15.22
N ILE A 68 2.94 7.40 -16.40
CA ILE A 68 2.23 6.19 -16.77
C ILE A 68 3.26 5.06 -16.85
N GLY A 69 3.45 4.38 -15.72
CA GLY A 69 4.49 3.38 -15.55
C GLY A 69 4.14 2.33 -14.51
N ARG A 70 2.87 1.86 -14.46
CA ARG A 70 2.49 0.57 -13.86
C ARG A 70 0.97 0.37 -13.93
N SER A 71 0.51 -0.50 -14.84
CA SER A 71 -0.74 -1.21 -14.58
C SER A 71 -0.69 -2.59 -15.21
N GLY A 72 -0.25 -3.57 -14.43
CA GLY A 72 -0.67 -4.95 -14.59
C GLY A 72 -2.16 -5.09 -14.24
N ARG A 73 -3.02 -4.24 -14.80
CA ARG A 73 -4.47 -4.35 -14.64
C ARG A 73 -4.91 -5.50 -15.51
N MET A 74 -5.27 -6.60 -14.85
CA MET A 74 -5.89 -7.74 -15.50
C MET A 74 -7.24 -7.31 -16.10
N ASP A 75 -7.58 -7.83 -17.29
CA ASP A 75 -8.76 -7.42 -18.03
C ASP A 75 -10.05 -7.62 -17.19
N PRO A 76 -10.86 -6.57 -16.97
CA PRO A 76 -12.17 -6.67 -16.35
C PRO A 76 -13.07 -7.77 -16.92
N LYS A 77 -13.03 -8.01 -18.24
CA LYS A 77 -13.79 -9.07 -18.90
C LYS A 77 -13.29 -10.45 -18.49
N PHE A 78 -11.98 -10.63 -18.39
CA PHE A 78 -11.35 -11.86 -17.90
C PHE A 78 -11.76 -12.16 -16.45
N LEU A 79 -11.73 -11.14 -15.58
CA LEU A 79 -12.15 -11.28 -14.18
C LEU A 79 -13.63 -11.66 -14.04
N ARG A 80 -14.50 -11.07 -14.88
CA ARG A 80 -15.93 -11.38 -14.90
C ARG A 80 -16.18 -12.81 -15.36
N ASN A 81 -15.51 -13.24 -16.42
CA ASN A 81 -15.61 -14.61 -16.94
C ASN A 81 -15.13 -15.65 -15.91
N LEU A 82 -14.02 -15.37 -15.23
CA LEU A 82 -13.47 -16.25 -14.20
C LEU A 82 -14.42 -16.41 -13.00
N ARG A 83 -15.15 -15.34 -12.63
CA ARG A 83 -16.18 -15.39 -11.58
C ARG A 83 -17.38 -16.23 -11.98
N TYR A 84 -17.90 -16.06 -13.20
CA TYR A 84 -19.02 -16.85 -13.68
C TYR A 84 -18.66 -18.33 -13.80
N SER A 85 -17.51 -18.65 -14.41
CA SER A 85 -17.05 -20.03 -14.56
C SER A 85 -16.92 -20.74 -13.20
N ARG A 86 -16.27 -20.11 -12.21
CA ARG A 86 -16.14 -20.68 -10.86
C ARG A 86 -17.48 -20.85 -10.14
N LYS A 87 -18.47 -19.99 -10.41
CA LYS A 87 -19.81 -20.10 -9.82
C LYS A 87 -20.52 -21.39 -10.24
N HIS A 88 -20.36 -21.79 -11.50
CA HIS A 88 -21.01 -22.99 -12.04
C HIS A 88 -20.19 -24.26 -11.84
N ASN A 89 -18.86 -24.18 -11.92
CA ASN A 89 -17.97 -25.31 -11.65
C ASN A 89 -18.03 -25.79 -10.18
N LYS A 90 -18.35 -24.90 -9.23
CA LYS A 90 -18.53 -25.30 -7.83
C LYS A 90 -19.79 -26.13 -7.62
N LYS A 91 -20.88 -25.81 -8.34
CA LYS A 91 -22.13 -26.58 -8.28
C LYS A 91 -22.00 -27.97 -8.91
N SER A 92 -21.27 -28.09 -10.02
CA SER A 92 -21.01 -29.39 -10.63
C SER A 92 -20.08 -30.24 -9.76
N GLY A 93 -19.05 -29.65 -9.14
CA GLY A 93 -18.13 -30.39 -8.26
C GLY A 93 -18.75 -30.95 -6.97
N GLU A 94 -19.89 -30.42 -6.52
CA GLU A 94 -20.66 -31.01 -5.41
C GLU A 94 -21.44 -32.25 -5.89
N VAL A 95 -21.90 -32.27 -7.15
CA VAL A 95 -22.58 -33.42 -7.76
C VAL A 95 -21.59 -34.54 -8.11
N GLU A 96 -20.40 -34.21 -8.60
CA GLU A 96 -19.35 -35.17 -8.97
C GLU A 96 -18.62 -35.78 -7.75
N ALA A 97 -18.83 -35.25 -6.54
CA ALA A 97 -18.22 -35.76 -5.31
C ALA A 97 -19.14 -36.67 -4.50
N GLU A 98 -20.42 -36.77 -4.89
CA GLU A 98 -21.43 -37.66 -4.29
C GLU A 98 -21.65 -38.95 -5.12
N GLU A 99 -20.92 -39.12 -6.23
CA GLU A 99 -20.76 -40.37 -6.99
C GLU A 99 -19.43 -41.06 -6.63
#